data_AF-A0A2N2YJK0-F1
#
_entry.id   AF-A0A2N2YJK0-F1
#
_cell.length_a   1.000
_cell.length_b   1.000
_cell.length_c   1.000
_cell.angle_alpha   90.00
_cell.angle_beta   90.00
_cell.angle_gamma   90.00
#
_symmetry.space_group_name_H-M   'P 1'
#
loop_
_entity.id
_entity.type
_entity.pdbx_description
1 polymer ?
#
loop_
_entity_poly.entity_id
_entity_poly.type
_entity_poly.pdbx_seq_one_letter_code
_entity_poly.pdbx_strand_id
1 'polypeptide(L)'
;MKTENLTELSDQELLQKLKKIKNNKIIDASIIGITIGIAIYGTVKNGLEFFTFFPLILAYIVVRNSTNNKILDKEIQKELKSRNLK
;
A
#
# COMPACT_ATOMS: atom_id res chain seq x y z
N MET A 1 13.37 -0.66 -4.63
CA MET A 1 13.28 -0.75 -3.16
C MET A 1 14.58 -1.33 -2.67
N LYS A 2 15.17 -0.76 -1.61
CA LYS A 2 16.41 -1.25 -1.03
C LYS A 2 16.07 -2.51 -0.25
N THR A 3 16.47 -3.67 -0.77
CA THR A 3 16.48 -4.94 -0.05
C THR A 3 17.58 -4.84 1.01
N GLU A 4 17.36 -4.00 2.01
CA GLU A 4 18.14 -4.05 3.25
C GLU A 4 18.04 -5.49 3.73
N ASN A 5 19.16 -6.17 4.01
CA ASN A 5 19.13 -7.57 4.37
C ASN A 5 18.18 -7.72 5.55
N LEU A 6 17.01 -8.32 5.30
CA LEU A 6 16.02 -8.57 6.35
C LEU A 6 16.61 -9.40 7.49
N THR A 7 17.67 -10.14 7.17
CA THR A 7 18.50 -10.94 8.05
C THR A 7 19.30 -10.10 9.06
N GLU A 8 19.69 -8.87 8.71
CA GLU A 8 20.44 -7.94 9.58
C GLU A 8 19.54 -7.16 10.56
N LEU A 9 18.22 -7.19 10.36
CA LEU A 9 17.26 -6.51 11.24
C LEU A 9 16.97 -7.34 12.49
N SER A 10 16.76 -6.64 13.61
CA SER A 10 16.27 -7.25 14.84
C SER A 10 14.80 -7.67 14.71
N ASP A 11 14.37 -8.60 15.56
CA ASP A 11 13.00 -9.12 15.56
C ASP A 11 11.95 -8.02 15.80
N GLN A 12 12.29 -7.04 16.64
CA GLN A 12 11.43 -5.88 16.91
C GLN A 12 11.29 -4.99 15.68
N GLU A 13 12.38 -4.75 14.94
CA GLU A 13 12.36 -3.94 13.72
C GLU A 13 11.58 -4.64 12.60
N LEU A 14 11.75 -5.95 12.44
CA LEU A 14 10.97 -6.76 11.49
C LEU A 14 9.45 -6.66 11.77
N LEU A 15 9.04 -6.81 13.03
CA LEU A 15 7.64 -6.66 13.43
C LEU A 15 7.11 -5.24 13.22
N GLN A 16 7.93 -4.22 13.50
CA GLN A 16 7.56 -2.82 13.31
C GLN A 16 7.41 -2.48 11.81
N LYS A 17 8.32 -2.98 10.96
CA LYS A 17 8.23 -2.83 9.49
C LYS A 17 6.97 -3.51 8.96
N LEU A 18 6.64 -4.71 9.45
CA LEU A 18 5.43 -5.43 9.06
C LEU A 18 4.15 -4.66 9.44
N LYS A 19 4.11 -4.13 10.67
CA LYS A 19 2.98 -3.30 11.13
C LYS A 19 2.83 -2.05 10.28
N LYS A 20 3.95 -1.41 9.91
CA LYS A 20 3.96 -0.23 9.04
C LYS A 20 3.42 -0.55 7.64
N ILE A 21 3.83 -1.66 7.02
CA ILE A 21 3.32 -2.09 5.72
C ILE A 21 1.80 -2.31 5.78
N LYS A 22 1.30 -2.97 6.83
CA LYS A 22 -0.15 -3.15 7.03
C LYS A 22 -0.89 -1.84 7.21
N ASN A 23 -0.34 -0.93 8.01
CA ASN A 23 -0.96 0.37 8.25
C ASN A 23 -1.00 1.23 6.99
N ASN A 24 0.10 1.25 6.23
CA ASN A 24 0.15 1.91 4.92
C ASN A 24 -0.89 1.33 3.96
N LYS A 25 -1.12 0.01 3.96
CA LYS A 25 -2.17 -0.61 3.13
C LYS A 25 -3.57 -0.09 3.44
N ILE A 26 -3.87 0.16 4.72
CA ILE A 26 -5.15 0.73 5.15
C ILE A 26 -5.25 2.18 4.69
N ILE A 27 -4.20 2.98 4.91
CA ILE A 27 -4.14 4.39 4.50
C ILE A 27 -4.29 4.51 2.98
N ASP A 28 -3.54 3.72 2.21
CA ASP A 28 -3.62 3.67 0.75
C ASP A 28 -5.05 3.33 0.29
N ALA A 29 -5.69 2.34 0.90
CA ALA A 29 -7.06 1.96 0.58
C ALA A 29 -8.08 3.07 0.91
N SER A 30 -7.91 3.78 2.03
CA SER A 30 -8.74 4.94 2.39
C SER A 30 -8.59 6.08 1.39
N ILE A 31 -7.36 6.40 0.98
CA ILE A 31 -7.09 7.44 -0.03
C ILE A 31 -7.74 7.07 -1.36
N ILE A 32 -7.60 5.81 -1.81
CA ILE A 32 -8.26 5.33 -3.04
C ILE A 32 -9.78 5.45 -2.92
N GLY A 33 -10.36 5.04 -1.79
CA GLY A 33 -11.81 5.12 -1.57
C GLY A 33 -12.35 6.55 -1.63
N ILE A 34 -11.68 7.50 -0.97
CA ILE A 34 -12.04 8.92 -1.02
C ILE A 34 -11.92 9.46 -2.45
N THR A 35 -10.83 9.10 -3.14
CA THR A 35 -10.54 9.54 -4.50
C THR A 35 -11.61 9.06 -5.49
N ILE A 36 -12.05 7.80 -5.38
CA ILE A 36 -13.16 7.25 -6.17
C ILE A 36 -14.49 7.91 -5.78
N GLY A 37 -14.73 8.14 -4.50
CA GLY A 37 -15.96 8.80 -4.02
C GLY A 37 -16.12 10.21 -4.59
N ILE A 38 -15.05 11.00 -4.58
CA ILE A 38 -15.02 12.34 -5.18
C ILE A 38 -15.21 12.25 -6.71
N ALA A 39 -14.58 11.27 -7.37
CA ALA A 39 -14.76 11.07 -8.81
C ALA A 39 -16.23 10.78 -9.17
N ILE A 40 -16.91 9.90 -8.43
CA ILE A 40 -18.33 9.55 -8.66
C ILE A 40 -19.21 10.77 -8.40
N TYR A 41 -19.03 11.45 -7.27
CA TYR A 41 -19.81 12.64 -6.92
C TYR A 41 -19.65 13.75 -7.98
N GLY A 42 -18.41 14.00 -8.41
CA GLY A 42 -18.10 14.96 -9.47
C GLY A 42 -18.73 14.57 -10.81
N THR A 43 -18.66 13.29 -11.18
CA THR A 43 -19.27 12.79 -12.44
C THR A 43 -20.79 13.01 -12.46
N VAL A 44 -21.47 12.72 -11.35
CA VAL A 44 -22.93 12.86 -11.25
C VAL A 44 -23.36 14.33 -11.26
N LYS A 45 -22.58 15.21 -10.61
CA LYS A 45 -22.96 16.62 -10.43
C LYS A 45 -22.51 17.53 -11.59
N ASN A 46 -21.32 17.29 -12.13
CA ASN A 46 -20.64 18.17 -13.08
C ASN A 46 -20.34 17.48 -14.44
N GLY A 47 -20.57 16.17 -14.56
CA GLY A 47 -20.23 15.40 -15.75
C GLY A 47 -18.78 14.88 -15.75
N LEU A 48 -18.35 14.29 -16.87
CA LEU A 48 -17.00 13.72 -17.03
C LEU A 48 -15.96 14.82 -17.28
N GLU A 49 -15.53 15.48 -16.21
CA GLU A 49 -14.46 16.48 -16.26
C GLU A 49 -13.08 15.89 -15.94
N PHE A 50 -12.01 16.66 -16.14
CA PHE A 50 -10.62 16.26 -15.83
C PHE A 50 -10.44 15.73 -14.38
N PHE A 51 -11.23 16.25 -13.44
CA PHE A 51 -11.27 15.79 -12.04
C PHE A 51 -11.82 14.37 -11.85
N THR A 52 -12.43 13.76 -12.86
CA THR A 52 -12.84 12.35 -12.85
C THR A 52 -11.75 11.42 -13.36
N PHE A 53 -10.88 11.90 -14.27
CA PHE A 53 -9.75 11.14 -14.81
C PHE A 53 -8.52 11.16 -13.91
N PHE A 54 -8.24 12.29 -13.25
CA PHE A 54 -7.12 12.42 -12.33
C PHE A 54 -7.13 11.37 -11.18
N PRO A 55 -8.26 11.11 -10.51
CA PRO A 55 -8.46 10.01 -9.56
C PRO A 55 -8.02 8.62 -10.06
N LEU A 56 -8.34 8.30 -11.32
CA LEU A 56 -8.05 7.00 -11.91
C LEU A 56 -6.55 6.80 -12.13
N ILE A 57 -5.84 7.85 -12.55
CA ILE A 57 -4.38 7.83 -12.73
C ILE A 57 -3.69 7.65 -11.38
N LEU A 58 -4.16 8.38 -10.35
CA LEU A 58 -3.61 8.24 -8.99
C LEU A 58 -3.83 6.82 -8.45
N ALA A 59 -5.04 6.26 -8.62
CA ALA A 59 -5.33 4.88 -8.25
C ALA A 59 -4.41 3.88 -8.97
N TYR A 60 -4.15 4.07 -10.25
CA TYR A 60 -3.24 3.21 -11.02
C TYR A 60 -1.80 3.22 -10.46
N ILE A 61 -1.26 4.40 -10.14
CA ILE A 61 0.08 4.55 -9.56
C ILE A 61 0.15 3.88 -8.18
N VAL A 62 -0.86 4.09 -7.33
CA VAL A 62 -0.92 3.49 -5.99
C VAL A 62 -1.01 1.96 -6.07
N VAL A 63 -1.84 1.42 -6.96
CA VAL A 63 -1.94 -0.04 -7.18
C VAL A 63 -0.61 -0.62 -7.64
N ARG A 64 0.09 0.06 -8.56
CA ARG A 64 1.40 -0.41 -9.04
C ARG A 64 2.47 -0.37 -7.95
N ASN A 65 2.46 0.63 -7.09
CA ASN A 65 3.36 0.72 -5.93
C ASN A 65 3.03 -0.34 -4.85
N SER A 66 1.75 -0.65 -4.65
CA SER A 66 1.28 -1.65 -3.69
C SER A 66 1.80 -3.07 -3.98
N THR A 67 2.01 -3.42 -5.25
CA THR A 67 2.57 -4.72 -5.64
C THR A 67 3.97 -4.95 -5.05
N ASN A 68 4.81 -3.91 -5.01
CA ASN A 68 6.14 -4.00 -4.42
C ASN A 68 6.08 -4.17 -2.90
N ASN A 69 5.13 -3.50 -2.24
CA ASN A 69 4.88 -3.65 -0.80
C ASN A 69 4.36 -5.07 -0.46
N LYS A 70 3.63 -5.73 -1.36
CA LYS A 70 3.18 -7.13 -1.17
C LYS A 70 4.34 -8.13 -1.21
N ILE A 71 5.33 -7.89 -2.07
CA ILE A 71 6.53 -8.74 -2.16
C ILE A 71 7.34 -8.58 -0.87
N LEU A 72 7.55 -7.34 -0.42
CA LEU A 72 8.23 -7.04 0.83
C LEU A 72 7.52 -7.63 2.07
N ASP A 73 6.19 -7.55 2.13
CA ASP A 73 5.40 -8.17 3.20
C ASP A 73 5.62 -9.70 3.24
N LYS A 74 5.63 -10.36 2.07
CA LYS A 74 5.90 -11.80 1.97
C LYS A 74 7.31 -12.18 2.41
N GLU A 75 8.31 -11.40 2.04
CA GLU A 75 9.70 -11.64 2.45
C GLU A 75 9.88 -11.49 3.96
N ILE A 76 9.31 -10.44 4.56
CA ILE A 76 9.35 -10.25 6.02
C ILE A 76 8.61 -11.37 6.75
N GLN A 77 7.45 -11.81 6.24
CA GLN A 77 6.72 -12.96 6.80
C GLN A 77 7.53 -14.25 6.72
N LYS A 78 8.26 -14.46 5.62
CA LYS A 78 9.12 -15.64 5.43
C LYS A 78 10.28 -15.62 6.43
N GLU A 79 10.92 -14.47 6.63
CA GLU A 79 11.99 -14.29 7.61
C GLU A 79 11.48 -14.54 9.04
N LEU A 80 10.34 -13.94 9.42
CA LEU A 80 9.74 -14.16 10.75
C LEU A 80 9.38 -15.62 11.02
N LYS A 81 8.87 -16.35 10.01
CA LYS A 81 8.61 -17.79 10.09
C LYS A 81 9.89 -18.60 10.26
N SER A 82 10.95 -18.24 9.53
CA SER A 82 12.24 -18.93 9.65
C SER A 82 12.85 -18.82 11.05
N ARG A 83 12.55 -17.72 11.76
CA ARG A 83 12.97 -17.46 13.14
C ARG A 83 12.00 -18.00 14.21
N ASN A 84 10.96 -18.74 13.83
CA ASN A 84 9.93 -19.26 14.76
C ASN A 84 9.17 -18.18 15.56
N LEU A 85 9.18 -16.93 15.10
CA LEU A 85 8.49 -15.83 15.78
C LEU A 85 7.00 -15.74 15.40
N LYS A 86 6.54 -16.54 14.42
CA LYS A 86 5.13 -16.68 14.04
C LYS A 86 4.86 -17.88 13.13
#